data_AF-Q7ND07-F1
#
_entry.id   AF-Q7ND07-F1
#
_cell.length_a   1.000
_cell.length_b   1.000
_cell.length_c   1.000
_cell.angle_alpha   90.00
_cell.angle_beta   90.00
_cell.angle_gamma   90.00
#
_symmetry.space_group_name_H-M   'P 1'
#
loop_
_entity.id
_entity.type
_entity.pdbx_description
1 polymer ?
#
loop_
_entity_poly.entity_id
_entity_poly.type
_entity_poly.pdbx_seq_one_letter_code
_entity_poly.pdbx_strand_id
1 'polypeptide(L)' 'MNIKAYALLGISCVTAIAAVGSVFELASGVPRLGTATTAIILAVTGIATPIVFWLAIKEGRAAL' A
#
# COMPACT_ATOMS: atom_id res chain seq x y z
N MET A 1 -17.87 -14.03 8.93
CA MET A 1 -17.48 -12.94 8.01
C MET A 1 -16.78 -11.85 8.80
N ASN A 2 -15.44 -11.82 8.78
CA ASN A 2 -14.67 -10.93 9.65
C ASN A 2 -14.43 -9.59 8.93
N ILE A 3 -15.26 -8.58 9.22
CA ILE A 3 -15.23 -7.26 8.54
C ILE A 3 -13.84 -6.61 8.59
N LYS A 4 -13.07 -6.91 9.66
CA LYS A 4 -11.71 -6.44 9.89
C LYS A 4 -10.73 -6.95 8.83
N ALA A 5 -10.81 -8.22 8.45
CA ALA A 5 -9.92 -8.81 7.44
C ALA A 5 -10.15 -8.19 6.06
N TYR A 6 -11.42 -7.98 5.68
CA TYR A 6 -11.77 -7.31 4.43
C TYR A 6 -11.33 -5.83 4.41
N ALA A 7 -11.46 -5.12 5.54
CA ALA A 7 -10.98 -3.75 5.67
C ALA A 7 -9.45 -3.66 5.50
N LEU A 8 -8.69 -4.55 6.17
CA LEU A 8 -7.23 -4.62 6.02
C LEU A 8 -6.82 -4.97 4.60
N LEU A 9 -7.50 -5.92 3.94
CA LEU A 9 -7.25 -6.26 2.55
C LEU A 9 -7.53 -5.08 1.61
N GLY A 10 -8.62 -4.34 1.84
CA GLY A 10 -8.95 -3.13 1.09
C GLY A 10 -7.87 -2.05 1.24
N ILE A 11 -7.39 -1.81 2.46
CA ILE A 11 -6.29 -0.86 2.73
C ILE A 11 -5.02 -1.32 2.00
N SER A 12 -4.69 -2.61 2.06
CA SER A 12 -3.53 -3.17 1.35
C SER A 12 -3.60 -2.94 -0.16
N CYS A 13 -4.78 -3.05 -0.77
CA CYS A 13 -4.96 -2.76 -2.20
C CYS A 13 -4.72 -1.28 -2.51
N VAL A 14 -5.26 -0.37 -1.69
CA VAL A 14 -5.07 1.08 -1.89
C VAL A 14 -3.60 1.47 -1.76
N THR A 15 -2.89 0.95 -0.75
CA THR A 15 -1.46 1.23 -0.57
C THR A 15 -0.62 0.65 -1.71
N ALA A 16 -0.97 -0.52 -2.23
CA ALA A 16 -0.31 -1.11 -3.39
C ALA A 16 -0.47 -0.26 -4.66
N ILE A 17 -1.68 0.24 -4.94
CA ILE A 17 -1.96 1.12 -6.09
C ILE A 17 -1.14 2.42 -5.97
N ALA A 18 -1.10 3.02 -4.78
CA ALA A 18 -0.33 4.24 -4.52
C ALA A 18 1.19 4.01 -4.68
N ALA A 19 1.70 2.85 -4.26
CA ALA A 19 3.11 2.49 -4.46
C ALA A 19 3.45 2.38 -5.96
N VAL A 20 2.66 1.64 -6.74
CA VAL A 20 2.90 1.47 -8.19
C VAL A 20 2.86 2.82 -8.91
N GLY A 21 1.84 3.66 -8.65
CA GLY A 21 1.75 5.00 -9.25
C GLY A 21 2.95 5.89 -8.92
N SER A 22 3.46 5.80 -7.68
CA SER A 22 4.63 6.57 -7.24
C SER A 22 5.92 6.11 -7.92
N VAL A 23 6.09 4.81 -8.17
CA VAL A 23 7.23 4.27 -8.95
C VAL A 23 7.19 4.80 -10.38
N PHE A 24 6.03 4.75 -11.04
CA PHE A 24 5.88 5.25 -12.41
C PHE A 24 6.11 6.76 -12.52
N GLU A 25 5.59 7.54 -11.56
CA GLU A 25 5.84 8.99 -11.49
C GLU A 25 7.33 9.30 -11.29
N LEU A 26 8.04 8.62 -10.39
CA LEU A 26 9.48 8.80 -10.23
C LEU A 26 10.26 8.38 -11.49
N ALA A 27 9.88 7.28 -12.12
CA ALA A 27 10.52 6.77 -13.33
C ALA A 27 10.32 7.69 -14.54
N SER A 28 9.27 8.51 -14.55
CA SER A 28 9.01 9.47 -15.65
C SER A 28 10.01 10.64 -15.73
N GLY A 29 10.79 10.87 -14.67
CA GLY A 29 11.80 11.94 -14.60
C GLY A 29 11.25 13.34 -14.27
N VAL A 30 9.95 13.57 -14.39
CA VAL A 30 9.26 14.85 -14.07
C VAL A 30 8.04 14.62 -13.18
N PRO A 31 8.22 14.22 -11.91
CA PRO A 31 7.12 13.92 -11.00
C PRO A 31 6.30 15.17 -10.67
N ARG A 32 4.98 15.07 -10.78
CA ARG A 32 4.07 16.22 -10.64
C ARG A 32 3.93 16.72 -9.20
N LEU A 33 4.04 15.82 -8.22
CA LEU A 33 4.06 16.17 -6.79
C LEU A 33 5.47 16.56 -6.28
N GLY A 34 6.47 16.53 -7.17
CA GLY A 34 7.88 16.68 -6.82
C GLY A 34 8.52 15.36 -6.38
N THR A 35 9.83 15.25 -6.58
CA THR A 35 10.60 14.02 -6.28
C THR A 35 10.53 13.65 -4.80
N ALA A 36 10.69 14.63 -3.91
CA ALA A 36 10.69 14.40 -2.46
C ALA A 36 9.35 13.84 -1.96
N THR A 37 8.23 14.47 -2.35
CA THR A 37 6.88 14.06 -1.94
C THR A 37 6.56 12.66 -2.44
N THR A 38 6.76 12.39 -3.74
CA THR A 38 6.43 11.08 -4.33
C THR A 38 7.34 9.98 -3.77
N ALA A 39 8.61 10.27 -3.48
CA ALA A 39 9.50 9.31 -2.83
C ALA A 39 9.07 8.97 -1.40
N ILE A 40 8.59 9.95 -0.62
CA ILE A 40 8.05 9.71 0.73
C ILE A 40 6.80 8.83 0.66
N ILE A 41 5.87 9.13 -0.26
CA ILE A 41 4.67 8.32 -0.47
C ILE A 41 5.05 6.89 -0.84
N LEU A 42 6.02 6.71 -1.75
CA LEU A 42 6.52 5.39 -2.12
C LEU A 42 7.15 4.64 -0.93
N ALA A 43 7.96 5.32 -0.11
CA ALA A 43 8.58 4.70 1.05
C ALA A 43 7.52 4.23 2.07
N VAL A 44 6.54 5.08 2.37
CA VAL A 44 5.45 4.75 3.31
C VAL A 44 4.59 3.62 2.76
N THR A 45 4.17 3.71 1.50
CA THR A 45 3.27 2.71 0.88
C THR A 45 3.97 1.39 0.61
N GLY A 46 5.25 1.42 0.23
CA GLY A 46 6.09 0.24 0.03
C GLY A 46 6.31 -0.57 1.31
N ILE A 47 6.41 0.09 2.47
CA ILE A 47 6.52 -0.59 3.77
C ILE A 47 5.13 -0.98 4.30
N ALA A 48 4.13 -0.11 4.19
CA ALA A 48 2.80 -0.36 4.74
C ALA A 48 2.08 -1.52 4.04
N THR A 49 2.24 -1.66 2.71
CA THR A 49 1.55 -2.71 1.93
C THR A 49 1.85 -4.12 2.45
N PRO A 50 3.10 -4.61 2.56
CA PRO A 50 3.37 -5.96 3.05
C PRO A 50 2.94 -6.15 4.51
N ILE A 51 3.04 -5.12 5.35
CA ILE A 51 2.61 -5.19 6.76
C ILE A 51 1.10 -5.38 6.84
N VAL A 52 0.33 -4.52 6.19
CA VAL A 52 -1.14 -4.56 6.21
C VAL A 52 -1.65 -5.83 5.53
N PHE A 53 -1.02 -6.27 4.45
CA PHE A 53 -1.34 -7.54 3.80
C PHE A 53 -1.12 -8.74 4.73
N TRP A 54 0.01 -8.78 5.43
CA TRP A 54 0.31 -9.84 6.38
C TRP A 54 -0.67 -9.85 7.56
N LEU A 55 -1.04 -8.68 8.08
CA LEU A 55 -2.08 -8.54 9.10
C LEU A 55 -3.45 -9.01 8.58
N ALA A 56 -3.81 -8.68 7.34
CA ALA A 56 -5.04 -9.15 6.71
C ALA A 56 -5.08 -10.69 6.61
N ILE A 57 -3.97 -11.33 6.23
CA ILE A 57 -3.84 -12.80 6.20
C ILE A 57 -3.95 -13.39 7.61
N LYS A 58 -3.30 -12.78 8.60
CA LYS A 58 -3.35 -13.24 10.00
C LYS A 58 -4.79 -13.20 10.53
N GLU A 59 -5.50 -12.09 10.33
CA GLU A 59 -6.90 -11.93 10.73
C GLU A 59 -7.84 -12.86 9.95
N GLY A 60 -7.60 -13.04 8.65
CA GLY A 60 -8.36 -13.98 7.83
C GLY A 60 -8.21 -15.43 8.28
N ARG A 61 -7.00 -15.83 8.67
CA ARG A 61 -6.73 -17.17 9.23
C ARG A 61 -7.29 -17.37 10.64
N ALA A 62 -7.23 -16.34 11.49
CA ALA A 62 -7.82 -16.40 12.84
C ALA A 62 -9.35 -16.44 12.82
N ALA A 63 -9.97 -16.12 11.69
CA ALA A 63 -11.41 -16.14 11.47
C ALA A 63 -11.94 -17.46 10.88
N LEU A 64 -11.05 -18.43 10.62
CA LEU A 64 -11.33 -19.76 10.07
C LEU A 64 -11.35 -20.81 11.19
#